data_AF-A0A430VUQ2-F1
#
_entry.id   AF-A0A430VUQ2-F1
#
_cell.length_a   1.000
_cell.length_b   1.000
_cell.length_c   1.000
_cell.angle_alpha   90.00
_cell.angle_beta   90.00
_cell.angle_gamma   90.00
#
_symmetry.space_group_name_H-M   'P 1'
#
loop_
_entity.id
_entity.type
_entity.pdbx_description
1 polymer ?
#
loop_
_entity_poly.entity_id
_entity_poly.type
_entity_poly.pdbx_seq_one_letter_code
_entity_poly.pdbx_strand_id
1 'polypeptide(L)'
;MKQVSSRPEEALVLDLPPLPEEVFADLLAFGGLGEEEKRAMRLDAERLLEEAASFVAGVYDHLSRHPGTARALGWEGRVPEEELYTRRAFFSAWLARTIGVDTSAEFAREVYRAGLWHGGLGPKGALIPPEYVGLSFAQVGRYVAERVRDVRPWLVYLSVQEEVMRKGFDAALALREGKVAVRFQALGLAHPALPRPLALRAGGVGEALFKAFAVNPALRDLALEALAAEEEVGLWLEPKTLWRLRPRWAVLLNGRDVRYLEGLATPLREGDLLTLLPPGR
;
A
#
# COMPACT_ATOMS: atom_id res chain seq x y z
N MET A 1 0.98 -53.05 -1.00
CA MET A 1 1.06 -51.61 -1.35
C MET A 1 1.11 -50.82 -0.06
N LYS A 2 2.23 -50.14 0.20
CA LYS A 2 2.39 -49.28 1.37
C LYS A 2 1.44 -48.09 1.23
N GLN A 3 0.52 -47.94 2.18
CA GLN A 3 -0.15 -46.67 2.44
C GLN A 3 0.92 -45.63 2.75
N VAL A 4 1.18 -44.74 1.79
CA VAL A 4 1.87 -43.49 2.06
C VAL A 4 0.85 -42.60 2.75
N SER A 5 1.07 -42.34 4.04
CA SER A 5 0.26 -41.41 4.81
C SER A 5 0.43 -39.99 4.22
N SER A 6 -0.54 -39.51 3.48
CA SER A 6 -0.66 -38.08 3.19
C SER A 6 -1.23 -37.39 4.44
N ARG A 7 -0.35 -36.90 5.31
CA ARG A 7 -0.70 -35.86 6.30
C ARG A 7 -0.39 -34.48 5.69
N PRO A 8 -1.16 -33.44 6.04
CA PRO A 8 -1.53 -32.36 5.14
C PRO A 8 -0.42 -31.30 5.07
N GLU A 9 0.38 -31.35 4.01
CA GLU A 9 0.99 -30.13 3.46
C GLU A 9 0.00 -29.46 2.51
N GLU A 10 -1.21 -29.16 2.99
CA GLU A 10 -1.94 -28.04 2.39
C GLU A 10 -1.13 -26.80 2.76
N ALA A 11 -0.18 -26.46 1.90
CA ALA A 11 0.58 -25.24 2.01
C ALA A 11 -0.43 -24.09 2.18
N LEU A 12 -0.19 -23.21 3.15
CA LEU A 12 -0.97 -21.99 3.32
C LEU A 12 -0.67 -21.10 2.11
N VAL A 13 -1.36 -21.36 1.00
CA VAL A 13 -1.22 -20.65 -0.27
C VAL A 13 -2.22 -19.51 -0.30
N LEU A 14 -1.69 -18.30 -0.42
CA LEU A 14 -2.43 -17.06 -0.45
C LEU A 14 -2.40 -16.50 -1.88
N ASP A 15 -3.58 -16.16 -2.37
CA ASP A 15 -3.73 -15.30 -3.53
C ASP A 15 -3.75 -13.85 -3.02
N LEU A 16 -2.67 -13.09 -3.25
CA LEU A 16 -2.50 -11.75 -2.73
C LEU A 16 -2.55 -10.73 -3.88
N PRO A 17 -3.01 -9.48 -3.64
CA PRO A 17 -2.97 -8.46 -4.68
C PRO A 17 -1.52 -8.21 -5.11
N PRO A 18 -1.27 -7.75 -6.35
CA PRO A 18 0.09 -7.42 -6.80
C PRO A 18 0.81 -6.45 -5.85
N LEU A 19 2.14 -6.54 -5.81
CA LEU A 19 2.97 -5.61 -5.06
C LEU A 19 2.83 -4.18 -5.63
N PRO A 20 3.01 -3.13 -4.80
CA PRO A 20 2.90 -1.75 -5.26
C PRO A 20 3.77 -1.44 -6.49
N GLU A 21 5.00 -1.93 -6.51
CA GLU A 21 5.94 -1.75 -7.62
C GLU A 21 5.55 -2.50 -8.90
N GLU A 22 4.84 -3.62 -8.77
CA GLU A 22 4.33 -4.37 -9.93
C GLU A 22 3.19 -3.59 -10.59
N VAL A 23 2.24 -3.10 -9.78
CA VAL A 23 1.17 -2.20 -10.25
C VAL A 23 1.76 -0.95 -10.89
N PHE A 24 2.77 -0.34 -10.25
CA PHE A 24 3.38 0.87 -10.75
C PHE A 24 4.06 0.65 -12.09
N ALA A 25 4.87 -0.41 -12.22
CA ALA A 25 5.54 -0.75 -13.47
C ALA A 25 4.54 -1.08 -14.60
N ASP A 26 3.49 -1.86 -14.31
CA ASP A 26 2.46 -2.24 -15.27
C ASP A 26 1.71 -1.02 -15.81
N LEU A 27 1.24 -0.15 -14.93
CA LEU A 27 0.49 1.05 -15.33
C LEU A 27 1.36 2.08 -16.06
N LEU A 28 2.64 2.20 -15.71
CA LEU A 28 3.60 3.02 -16.47
C LEU A 28 3.79 2.47 -17.89
N ALA A 29 3.90 1.15 -18.03
CA ALA A 29 4.03 0.49 -19.33
C ALA A 29 2.75 0.67 -20.17
N PHE A 30 1.57 0.47 -19.57
CA PHE A 30 0.27 0.72 -20.20
C PHE A 30 0.14 2.16 -20.70
N GLY A 31 0.57 3.13 -19.89
CA GLY A 31 0.55 4.55 -20.24
C GLY A 31 1.62 4.98 -21.26
N GLY A 32 2.47 4.06 -21.73
CA GLY A 32 3.53 4.36 -22.68
C GLY A 32 4.68 5.18 -22.11
N LEU A 33 4.90 5.17 -20.79
CA LEU A 33 5.96 5.95 -20.14
C LEU A 33 7.30 5.20 -20.19
N GLY A 34 7.90 5.16 -21.38
CA GLY A 34 9.19 4.54 -21.63
C GLY A 34 10.39 5.36 -21.15
N GLU A 35 11.60 4.85 -21.37
CA GLU A 35 12.83 5.55 -20.96
C GLU A 35 13.08 6.85 -21.74
N GLU A 36 12.55 6.98 -22.96
CA GLU A 36 12.64 8.21 -23.73
C GLU A 36 11.75 9.31 -23.15
N GLU A 37 10.48 9.00 -22.87
CA GLU A 37 9.54 9.91 -22.23
C GLU A 37 10.06 10.37 -20.87
N LYS A 38 10.56 9.44 -20.04
CA LYS A 38 11.15 9.76 -18.73
C LYS A 38 12.36 10.69 -18.86
N ARG A 39 13.24 10.47 -19.85
CA ARG A 39 14.38 11.37 -20.09
C ARG A 39 13.91 12.77 -20.49
N ALA A 40 12.90 12.87 -21.34
CA ALA A 40 12.34 14.16 -21.74
C ALA A 40 11.70 14.89 -20.55
N MET A 41 10.90 14.19 -19.74
CA MET A 41 10.30 14.75 -18.52
C MET A 41 11.35 15.29 -17.54
N ARG A 42 12.49 14.60 -17.36
CA ARG A 42 13.57 15.09 -16.47
C ARG A 42 14.14 16.45 -16.89
N LEU A 43 14.00 16.84 -18.17
CA LEU A 43 14.43 18.17 -18.64
C LEU A 43 13.50 19.30 -18.16
N ASP A 44 12.30 18.98 -17.69
CA ASP A 44 11.37 19.96 -17.09
C ASP A 44 11.71 20.25 -15.61
N ALA A 45 12.63 19.49 -15.00
CA ALA A 45 12.87 19.50 -13.57
C ALA A 45 13.22 20.88 -13.01
N GLU A 46 14.08 21.65 -13.70
CA GLU A 46 14.47 23.00 -13.26
C GLU A 46 13.25 23.91 -13.10
N ARG A 47 12.39 23.97 -14.14
CA ARG A 47 11.16 24.78 -14.14
C ARG A 47 10.17 24.35 -13.08
N LEU A 48 10.08 23.03 -12.84
CA LEU A 48 9.21 22.48 -11.81
C LEU A 48 9.74 22.68 -10.39
N LEU A 49 11.04 22.93 -10.21
CA LEU A 49 11.63 23.18 -8.89
C LEU A 49 11.55 24.65 -8.46
N GLU A 50 11.60 25.59 -9.40
CA GLU A 50 11.64 27.05 -9.14
C GLU A 50 10.59 27.51 -8.11
N GLU A 51 9.36 27.00 -8.19
CA GLU A 51 8.25 27.42 -7.33
C GLU A 51 7.68 26.30 -6.45
N ALA A 52 8.34 25.14 -6.39
CA ALA A 52 7.82 23.95 -5.73
C ALA A 52 7.49 24.18 -4.25
N ALA A 53 8.36 24.87 -3.52
CA ALA A 53 8.14 25.18 -2.11
C ALA A 53 6.94 26.12 -1.89
N SER A 54 6.79 27.14 -2.75
CA SER A 54 5.66 28.07 -2.72
C SER A 54 4.36 27.35 -3.04
N PHE A 55 4.37 26.49 -4.06
CA PHE A 55 3.24 25.66 -4.43
C PHE A 55 2.77 24.77 -3.26
N VAL A 56 3.69 24.02 -2.61
CA VAL A 56 3.35 23.17 -1.46
C VAL A 56 2.75 24.00 -0.31
N ALA A 57 3.31 25.18 -0.03
CA ALA A 57 2.75 26.07 0.99
C ALA A 57 1.32 26.52 0.65
N GLY A 58 1.09 26.87 -0.62
CA GLY A 58 -0.23 27.27 -1.16
C GLY A 58 -1.26 26.14 -1.13
N VAL A 59 -0.87 24.89 -1.41
CA VAL A 59 -1.78 23.74 -1.31
C VAL A 59 -2.28 23.59 0.13
N TYR A 60 -1.39 23.63 1.13
CA TYR A 60 -1.84 23.50 2.52
C TYR A 60 -2.66 24.69 3.02
N ASP A 61 -2.38 25.90 2.54
CA ASP A 61 -3.22 27.06 2.80
C ASP A 61 -4.64 26.84 2.26
N HIS A 62 -4.76 26.36 1.01
CA HIS A 62 -6.04 26.00 0.41
C HIS A 62 -6.78 24.91 1.19
N LEU A 63 -6.11 23.81 1.52
CA LEU A 63 -6.68 22.70 2.29
C LEU A 63 -7.18 23.13 3.67
N SER A 64 -6.50 24.09 4.31
CA SER A 64 -6.89 24.62 5.61
C SER A 64 -8.15 25.51 5.58
N ARG A 65 -8.41 26.17 4.44
CA ARG A 65 -9.56 27.05 4.25
C ARG A 65 -10.81 26.32 3.76
N HIS A 66 -10.65 25.19 3.08
CA HIS A 66 -11.77 24.41 2.58
C HIS A 66 -12.41 23.58 3.72
N PRO A 67 -13.71 23.75 4.04
CA PRO A 67 -14.32 23.15 5.23
C PRO A 67 -14.24 21.62 5.30
N GLY A 68 -14.36 20.94 4.16
CA GLY A 68 -14.34 19.47 4.11
C GLY A 68 -12.95 18.89 4.43
N THR A 69 -11.89 19.54 3.93
CA THR A 69 -10.51 19.10 4.15
C THR A 69 -10.02 19.55 5.52
N ALA A 70 -10.39 20.75 5.98
CA ALA A 70 -10.10 21.20 7.34
C ALA A 70 -10.68 20.24 8.38
N ARG A 71 -11.92 19.78 8.20
CA ARG A 71 -12.54 18.77 9.07
C ARG A 71 -11.80 17.43 9.02
N ALA A 72 -11.51 16.91 7.82
CA ALA A 72 -10.78 15.65 7.66
C ALA A 72 -9.37 15.68 8.29
N LEU A 73 -8.72 16.84 8.29
CA LEU A 73 -7.40 17.05 8.88
C LEU A 73 -7.43 17.43 10.37
N GLY A 74 -8.62 17.72 10.93
CA GLY A 74 -8.77 18.18 12.31
C GLY A 74 -8.24 19.60 12.54
N TRP A 75 -8.36 20.47 11.53
CA TRP A 75 -7.86 21.85 11.49
C TRP A 75 -8.93 22.91 11.71
N GLU A 76 -10.13 22.50 12.12
CA GLU A 76 -11.22 23.41 12.47
C GLU A 76 -10.76 24.32 13.63
N GLY A 77 -10.49 25.60 13.33
CA GLY A 77 -10.05 26.62 14.29
C GLY A 77 -8.57 26.97 14.24
N ARG A 78 -7.66 25.98 14.30
CA ARG A 78 -6.20 26.21 14.25
C ARG A 78 -5.47 25.05 13.60
N VAL A 79 -4.53 25.37 12.72
CA VAL A 79 -3.54 24.42 12.19
C VAL A 79 -2.35 24.38 13.16
N PRO A 80 -2.01 23.23 13.76
CA PRO A 80 -0.79 23.10 14.56
C PRO A 80 0.45 23.27 13.68
N GLU A 81 1.38 24.14 14.08
CA GLU A 81 2.55 24.52 13.26
C GLU A 81 3.49 23.34 13.01
N GLU A 82 3.77 22.53 14.03
CA GLU A 82 4.60 21.32 13.91
C GLU A 82 3.98 20.31 12.93
N GLU A 83 2.65 20.14 12.99
CA GLU A 83 1.96 19.25 12.06
C GLU A 83 2.03 19.77 10.63
N LEU A 84 1.81 21.07 10.43
CA LEU A 84 1.91 21.71 9.13
C LEU A 84 3.32 21.55 8.55
N TYR A 85 4.35 21.73 9.38
CA TYR A 85 5.73 21.52 8.99
C TYR A 85 5.98 20.09 8.53
N THR A 86 5.61 19.09 9.34
CA THR A 86 5.78 17.67 8.99
C THR A 86 5.04 17.33 7.69
N ARG A 87 3.81 17.80 7.53
CA ARG A 87 3.01 17.55 6.33
C ARG A 87 3.59 18.22 5.08
N ARG A 88 4.09 19.46 5.20
CA ARG A 88 4.83 20.14 4.12
C ARG A 88 6.10 19.37 3.76
N ALA A 89 6.87 18.90 4.74
CA ALA A 89 8.06 18.11 4.48
C ALA A 89 7.75 16.81 3.72
N PHE A 90 6.70 16.06 4.12
CA PHE A 90 6.27 14.86 3.40
C PHE A 90 5.83 15.15 1.97
N PHE A 91 5.01 16.20 1.76
CA PHE A 91 4.60 16.60 0.40
C PHE A 91 5.82 17.00 -0.41
N SER A 92 6.67 17.90 0.09
CA SER A 92 7.86 18.37 -0.61
C SER A 92 8.80 17.23 -1.00
N ALA A 93 8.99 16.23 -0.12
CA ALA A 93 9.78 15.05 -0.44
C ALA A 93 9.16 14.22 -1.57
N TRP A 94 7.85 13.95 -1.52
CA TRP A 94 7.13 13.29 -2.61
C TRP A 94 7.25 14.08 -3.91
N LEU A 95 6.96 15.39 -3.89
CA LEU A 95 7.00 16.25 -5.07
C LEU A 95 8.40 16.29 -5.68
N ALA A 96 9.46 16.35 -4.87
CA ALA A 96 10.83 16.32 -5.37
C ALA A 96 11.15 15.00 -6.09
N ARG A 97 10.73 13.84 -5.55
CA ARG A 97 10.87 12.54 -6.22
C ARG A 97 10.04 12.46 -7.50
N THR A 98 8.81 12.96 -7.48
CA THR A 98 7.93 13.08 -8.65
C THR A 98 8.59 13.93 -9.74
N ILE A 99 9.14 15.10 -9.41
CA ILE A 99 9.84 15.95 -10.37
C ILE A 99 11.09 15.27 -10.92
N GLY A 100 11.79 14.49 -10.09
CA GLY A 100 12.91 13.63 -10.51
C GLY A 100 12.51 12.44 -11.40
N VAL A 101 11.21 12.24 -11.64
CA VAL A 101 10.64 11.11 -12.40
C VAL A 101 11.10 9.77 -11.81
N ASP A 102 10.98 9.66 -10.48
CA ASP A 102 11.31 8.43 -9.77
C ASP A 102 10.31 7.32 -10.09
N THR A 103 10.77 6.27 -10.76
CA THR A 103 9.97 5.08 -11.08
C THR A 103 10.46 3.84 -10.34
N SER A 104 11.15 4.02 -9.21
CA SER A 104 11.71 2.92 -8.42
C SER A 104 10.64 2.15 -7.64
N ALA A 105 10.97 0.90 -7.28
CA ALA A 105 10.12 0.08 -6.42
C ALA A 105 9.90 0.71 -5.03
N GLU A 106 10.93 1.39 -4.50
CA GLU A 106 10.83 2.12 -3.24
C GLU A 106 9.79 3.24 -3.32
N PHE A 107 9.83 4.05 -4.39
CA PHE A 107 8.87 5.13 -4.58
C PHE A 107 7.43 4.61 -4.70
N ALA A 108 7.21 3.52 -5.44
CA ALA A 108 5.90 2.87 -5.53
C ALA A 108 5.35 2.47 -4.16
N ARG A 109 6.20 1.88 -3.32
CA ARG A 109 5.84 1.46 -1.95
C ARG A 109 5.56 2.66 -1.04
N GLU A 110 6.26 3.77 -1.21
CA GLU A 110 5.97 5.02 -0.50
C GLU A 110 4.62 5.63 -0.89
N VAL A 111 4.32 5.67 -2.20
CA VAL A 111 3.02 6.16 -2.71
C VAL A 111 1.87 5.28 -2.19
N TYR A 112 2.05 3.96 -2.20
CA TYR A 112 1.08 3.02 -1.62
C TYR A 112 0.91 3.25 -0.10
N ARG A 113 2.01 3.47 0.62
CA ARG A 113 1.99 3.79 2.05
C ARG A 113 1.28 5.10 2.35
N ALA A 114 1.44 6.12 1.50
CA ALA A 114 0.67 7.35 1.60
C ALA A 114 -0.83 7.03 1.49
N GLY A 115 -1.23 6.13 0.59
CA GLY A 115 -2.60 5.61 0.48
C GLY A 115 -3.10 5.00 1.79
N LEU A 116 -2.33 4.08 2.39
CA LEU A 116 -2.66 3.48 3.68
C LEU A 116 -2.89 4.54 4.76
N TRP A 117 -2.05 5.59 4.79
CA TRP A 117 -2.17 6.67 5.76
C TRP A 117 -3.45 7.47 5.58
N HIS A 118 -3.82 7.79 4.34
CA HIS A 118 -5.07 8.47 4.02
C HIS A 118 -6.29 7.59 4.31
N GLY A 119 -6.16 6.26 4.21
CA GLY A 119 -7.18 5.29 4.62
C GLY A 119 -7.29 5.10 6.15
N GLY A 120 -6.55 5.87 6.94
CA GLY A 120 -6.64 5.86 8.40
C GLY A 120 -5.67 4.90 9.11
N LEU A 121 -4.60 4.43 8.45
CA LEU A 121 -3.49 3.72 9.10
C LEU A 121 -2.30 4.61 9.44
N GLY A 122 -2.42 5.92 9.21
CA GLY A 122 -1.42 6.89 9.60
C GLY A 122 -1.38 7.10 11.12
N PRO A 123 -0.37 7.82 11.64
CA PRO A 123 -0.19 8.04 13.10
C PRO A 123 -1.42 8.60 13.82
N LYS A 124 -2.23 9.41 13.13
CA LYS A 124 -3.46 10.01 13.67
C LYS A 124 -4.73 9.18 13.44
N GLY A 125 -4.66 8.10 12.67
CA GLY A 125 -5.84 7.31 12.31
C GLY A 125 -6.89 8.06 11.47
N ALA A 126 -6.55 9.24 10.94
CA ALA A 126 -7.47 10.09 10.20
C ALA A 126 -7.78 9.48 8.83
N LEU A 127 -9.07 9.35 8.52
CA LEU A 127 -9.55 8.99 7.19
C LEU A 127 -9.71 10.26 6.38
N ILE A 128 -8.99 10.36 5.26
CA ILE A 128 -9.12 11.46 4.30
C ILE A 128 -10.03 10.99 3.17
N PRO A 129 -11.14 11.69 2.88
CA PRO A 129 -12.03 11.30 1.78
C PRO A 129 -11.27 11.20 0.44
N PRO A 130 -11.44 10.10 -0.32
CA PRO A 130 -10.64 9.81 -1.50
C PRO A 130 -10.83 10.85 -2.62
N GLU A 131 -11.99 11.51 -2.68
CA GLU A 131 -12.26 12.59 -3.63
C GLU A 131 -11.32 13.80 -3.42
N TYR A 132 -10.93 14.10 -2.17
CA TYR A 132 -9.97 15.18 -1.91
C TYR A 132 -8.54 14.80 -2.26
N VAL A 133 -8.21 13.52 -2.18
CA VAL A 133 -6.91 13.01 -2.66
C VAL A 133 -6.81 13.16 -4.18
N GLY A 134 -7.82 12.69 -4.93
CA GLY A 134 -7.85 12.84 -6.40
C GLY A 134 -7.82 14.30 -6.85
N LEU A 135 -8.58 15.18 -6.19
CA LEU A 135 -8.52 16.62 -6.47
C LEU A 135 -7.15 17.25 -6.14
N SER A 136 -6.43 16.71 -5.15
CA SER A 136 -5.06 17.15 -4.84
C SER A 136 -4.08 16.75 -5.95
N PHE A 137 -4.22 15.55 -6.54
CA PHE A 137 -3.47 15.17 -7.74
C PHE A 137 -3.78 16.10 -8.93
N ALA A 138 -5.04 16.47 -9.12
CA ALA A 138 -5.42 17.44 -10.15
C ALA A 138 -4.79 18.84 -9.93
N GLN A 139 -4.61 19.27 -8.68
CA GLN A 139 -3.89 20.51 -8.36
C GLN A 139 -2.40 20.42 -8.76
N VAL A 140 -1.76 19.28 -8.51
CA VAL A 140 -0.37 19.03 -8.95
C VAL A 140 -0.30 18.95 -10.48
N GLY A 141 -1.26 18.30 -11.13
CA GLY A 141 -1.35 18.25 -12.59
C GLY A 141 -1.44 19.64 -13.21
N ARG A 142 -2.22 20.55 -12.60
CA ARG A 142 -2.29 21.96 -13.02
C ARG A 142 -0.95 22.67 -12.82
N TYR A 143 -0.32 22.50 -11.65
CA TYR A 143 0.99 23.06 -11.36
C TYR A 143 2.03 22.68 -12.43
N VAL A 144 2.03 21.40 -12.84
CA VAL A 144 2.92 20.90 -13.89
C VAL A 144 2.54 21.48 -15.26
N ALA A 145 1.26 21.43 -15.62
CA ALA A 145 0.77 21.91 -16.92
C ALA A 145 1.14 23.37 -17.24
N GLU A 146 1.18 24.22 -16.21
CA GLU A 146 1.53 25.63 -16.33
C GLU A 146 3.04 25.86 -16.60
N ARG A 147 3.90 24.86 -16.36
CA ARG A 147 5.37 25.01 -16.32
C ARG A 147 6.11 24.18 -17.37
N VAL A 148 5.48 23.15 -17.91
CA VAL A 148 6.10 22.23 -18.89
C VAL A 148 5.59 22.47 -20.30
N ARG A 149 6.38 22.04 -21.29
CA ARG A 149 5.98 22.15 -22.71
C ARG A 149 4.98 21.08 -23.13
N ASP A 150 5.17 19.86 -22.65
CA ASP A 150 4.28 18.73 -22.93
C ASP A 150 3.82 18.08 -21.62
N VAL A 151 2.55 18.30 -21.28
CA VAL A 151 1.97 17.80 -20.02
C VAL A 151 1.51 16.34 -20.12
N ARG A 152 1.35 15.77 -21.32
CA ARG A 152 0.76 14.44 -21.51
C ARG A 152 1.48 13.33 -20.71
N PRO A 153 2.82 13.17 -20.78
CA PRO A 153 3.51 12.14 -19.99
C PRO A 153 3.42 12.39 -18.48
N TRP A 154 3.34 13.66 -18.05
CA TRP A 154 3.12 14.01 -16.65
C TRP A 154 1.73 13.62 -16.14
N LEU A 155 0.68 13.80 -16.96
CA LEU A 155 -0.67 13.37 -16.59
C LEU A 155 -0.76 11.85 -16.43
N VAL A 156 -0.10 11.09 -17.31
CA VAL A 156 0.03 9.63 -17.17
C VAL A 156 0.72 9.31 -15.85
N TYR A 157 1.92 9.86 -15.62
CA TYR A 157 2.73 9.56 -14.45
C TYR A 157 2.02 9.90 -13.12
N LEU A 158 1.29 11.01 -13.06
CA LEU A 158 0.50 11.39 -11.89
C LEU A 158 -0.73 10.49 -11.69
N SER A 159 -1.42 10.11 -12.77
CA SER A 159 -2.58 9.19 -12.69
C SER A 159 -2.15 7.80 -12.20
N VAL A 160 -0.98 7.33 -12.64
CA VAL A 160 -0.41 6.06 -12.18
C VAL A 160 -0.08 6.11 -10.67
N GLN A 161 0.49 7.22 -10.19
CA GLN A 161 0.72 7.42 -8.75
C GLN A 161 -0.60 7.48 -7.96
N GLU A 162 -1.61 8.16 -8.48
CA GLU A 162 -2.94 8.21 -7.86
C GLU A 162 -3.53 6.81 -7.71
N GLU A 163 -3.44 5.96 -8.73
CA GLU A 163 -3.96 4.59 -8.69
C GLU A 163 -3.19 3.72 -7.68
N VAL A 164 -1.86 3.80 -7.63
CA VAL A 164 -1.07 3.09 -6.61
C VAL A 164 -1.47 3.55 -5.19
N MET A 165 -1.66 4.85 -5.01
CA MET A 165 -2.14 5.41 -3.74
C MET A 165 -3.57 4.93 -3.42
N ARG A 166 -4.45 4.83 -4.41
CA ARG A 166 -5.82 4.33 -4.27
C ARG A 166 -5.83 2.89 -3.78
N LYS A 167 -5.01 2.01 -4.36
CA LYS A 167 -4.90 0.62 -3.90
C LYS A 167 -4.43 0.52 -2.44
N GLY A 168 -3.56 1.42 -2.00
CA GLY A 168 -3.17 1.53 -0.60
C GLY A 168 -4.34 1.98 0.29
N PHE A 169 -5.09 2.97 -0.16
CA PHE A 169 -6.28 3.45 0.55
C PHE A 169 -7.33 2.35 0.73
N ASP A 170 -7.64 1.60 -0.34
CA ASP A 170 -8.63 0.53 -0.31
C ASP A 170 -8.19 -0.63 0.59
N ALA A 171 -6.90 -0.98 0.59
CA ALA A 171 -6.37 -1.99 1.49
C ALA A 171 -6.51 -1.60 2.97
N ALA A 172 -6.34 -0.31 3.31
CA ALA A 172 -6.57 0.19 4.65
C ALA A 172 -8.05 0.12 5.06
N LEU A 173 -8.97 0.43 4.15
CA LEU A 173 -10.40 0.29 4.39
C LEU A 173 -10.82 -1.16 4.60
N ALA A 174 -10.29 -2.08 3.81
CA ALA A 174 -10.60 -3.50 3.89
C ALA A 174 -10.29 -4.10 5.28
N LEU A 175 -9.37 -3.52 6.06
CA LEU A 175 -9.12 -3.96 7.45
C LEU A 175 -10.33 -3.79 8.36
N ARG A 176 -11.25 -2.87 8.04
CA ARG A 176 -12.46 -2.60 8.84
C ARG A 176 -13.62 -3.50 8.46
N GLU A 177 -13.50 -4.29 7.40
CA GLU A 177 -14.53 -5.18 6.91
C GLU A 177 -14.33 -6.59 7.46
N GLY A 178 -15.41 -7.36 7.63
CA GLY A 178 -15.33 -8.75 8.08
C GLY A 178 -16.08 -9.02 9.38
N LYS A 179 -16.19 -10.32 9.70
CA LYS A 179 -17.14 -10.83 10.70
C LYS A 179 -16.77 -10.47 12.14
N VAL A 180 -15.55 -10.78 12.57
CA VAL A 180 -15.09 -10.59 13.96
C VAL A 180 -13.87 -9.67 14.01
N ALA A 181 -13.68 -8.94 15.11
CA ALA A 181 -12.45 -8.16 15.30
C ALA A 181 -11.34 -9.03 15.90
N VAL A 182 -10.16 -8.96 15.30
CA VAL A 182 -8.97 -9.72 15.67
C VAL A 182 -7.73 -8.83 15.64
N ARG A 183 -6.61 -9.35 16.12
CA ARG A 183 -5.30 -8.70 16.00
C ARG A 183 -4.33 -9.60 15.25
N PHE A 184 -3.50 -8.99 14.42
CA PHE A 184 -2.36 -9.64 13.78
C PHE A 184 -1.07 -8.99 14.28
N GLN A 185 -0.09 -9.78 14.68
CA GLN A 185 1.22 -9.28 15.10
C GLN A 185 2.36 -10.03 14.44
N ALA A 186 3.49 -9.36 14.29
CA ALA A 186 4.72 -9.94 13.80
C ALA A 186 5.78 -9.93 14.90
N LEU A 187 6.51 -11.04 15.04
CA LEU A 187 7.59 -11.19 16.03
C LEU A 187 8.94 -11.43 15.33
N GLY A 188 10.02 -11.31 16.11
CA GLY A 188 11.39 -11.60 15.65
C GLY A 188 11.79 -10.79 14.42
N LEU A 189 12.28 -11.47 13.38
CA LEU A 189 12.73 -10.84 12.12
C LEU A 189 11.63 -10.05 11.40
N ALA A 190 10.35 -10.35 11.64
CA ALA A 190 9.23 -9.64 11.02
C ALA A 190 8.77 -8.41 11.82
N HIS A 191 9.24 -8.24 13.06
CA HIS A 191 8.84 -7.12 13.92
C HIS A 191 9.16 -5.74 13.33
N PRO A 192 10.31 -5.48 12.67
CA PRO A 192 10.58 -4.17 12.07
C PRO A 192 9.56 -3.76 10.99
N ALA A 193 8.99 -4.73 10.28
CA ALA A 193 7.99 -4.48 9.24
C ALA A 193 6.58 -4.23 9.82
N LEU A 194 6.28 -4.78 11.01
CA LEU A 194 5.03 -4.52 11.74
C LEU A 194 5.32 -4.40 13.25
N PRO A 195 5.74 -3.21 13.73
CA PRO A 195 6.21 -3.03 15.09
C PRO A 195 5.08 -2.98 16.13
N ARG A 196 3.83 -2.76 15.69
CA ARG A 196 2.65 -2.73 16.56
C ARG A 196 1.61 -3.72 16.02
N PRO A 197 0.85 -4.40 16.90
CA PRO A 197 -0.24 -5.26 16.44
C PRO A 197 -1.22 -4.49 15.54
N LEU A 198 -1.52 -5.08 14.40
CA LEU A 198 -2.51 -4.61 13.45
C LEU A 198 -3.90 -5.07 13.92
N ALA A 199 -4.80 -4.13 14.14
CA ALA A 199 -6.21 -4.44 14.33
C ALA A 199 -6.88 -4.61 12.97
N LEU A 200 -7.69 -5.66 12.83
CA LEU A 200 -8.44 -5.94 11.61
C LEU A 200 -9.70 -6.73 11.91
N ARG A 201 -10.64 -6.75 10.96
CA ARG A 201 -11.78 -7.64 10.96
C ARG A 201 -11.63 -8.71 9.88
N ALA A 202 -12.08 -9.93 10.20
CA ALA A 202 -12.03 -11.07 9.30
C ALA A 202 -13.00 -12.18 9.75
N GLY A 203 -13.38 -13.08 8.85
CA GLY A 203 -14.14 -14.30 9.16
C GLY A 203 -13.28 -15.54 9.40
N GLY A 204 -12.10 -15.60 8.80
CA GLY A 204 -11.17 -16.73 8.90
C GLY A 204 -9.71 -16.33 8.74
N VAL A 205 -8.80 -17.27 9.00
CA VAL A 205 -7.35 -17.05 8.96
C VAL A 205 -6.89 -16.55 7.59
N GLY A 206 -7.40 -17.13 6.48
CA GLY A 206 -7.03 -16.71 5.13
C GLY A 206 -7.31 -15.25 4.83
N GLU A 207 -8.52 -14.77 5.17
CA GLU A 207 -8.90 -13.36 4.99
C GLU A 207 -8.04 -12.44 5.85
N ALA A 208 -7.75 -12.83 7.10
CA ALA A 208 -6.91 -12.05 8.00
C ALA A 208 -5.47 -11.93 7.49
N LEU A 209 -4.90 -13.03 6.99
CA LEU A 209 -3.55 -13.03 6.40
C LEU A 209 -3.52 -12.23 5.10
N PHE A 210 -4.51 -12.39 4.21
CA PHE A 210 -4.65 -11.59 2.99
C PHE A 210 -4.55 -10.09 3.31
N LYS A 211 -5.37 -9.64 4.26
CA LYS A 211 -5.43 -8.25 4.72
C LYS A 211 -4.10 -7.80 5.34
N ALA A 212 -3.53 -8.58 6.24
CA ALA A 212 -2.27 -8.24 6.91
C ALA A 212 -1.10 -8.09 5.93
N PHE A 213 -1.01 -8.97 4.93
CA PHE A 213 0.03 -8.89 3.89
C PHE A 213 -0.27 -7.83 2.81
N ALA A 214 -1.55 -7.51 2.54
CA ALA A 214 -1.92 -6.39 1.67
C ALA A 214 -1.42 -5.05 2.20
N VAL A 215 -1.68 -4.75 3.48
CA VAL A 215 -1.24 -3.48 4.08
C VAL A 215 0.24 -3.45 4.49
N ASN A 216 0.96 -4.58 4.41
CA ASN A 216 2.39 -4.66 4.73
C ASN A 216 3.18 -5.43 3.65
N PRO A 217 3.47 -4.84 2.48
CA PRO A 217 4.28 -5.48 1.44
C PRO A 217 5.65 -5.98 1.94
N ALA A 218 6.29 -5.25 2.86
CA ALA A 218 7.56 -5.66 3.46
C ALA A 218 7.49 -6.99 4.24
N LEU A 219 6.33 -7.36 4.79
CA LEU A 219 6.16 -8.68 5.41
C LEU A 219 6.22 -9.82 4.38
N ARG A 220 5.79 -9.56 3.14
CA ARG A 220 5.85 -10.54 2.05
C ARG A 220 7.29 -10.87 1.68
N ASP A 221 8.14 -9.85 1.54
CA ASP A 221 9.56 -10.00 1.21
C ASP A 221 10.31 -10.85 2.24
N LEU A 222 9.88 -10.80 3.51
CA LEU A 222 10.50 -11.53 4.62
C LEU A 222 9.97 -12.96 4.75
N ALA A 223 8.64 -13.11 4.75
CA ALA A 223 7.96 -14.30 5.23
C ALA A 223 7.41 -15.18 4.11
N LEU A 224 7.28 -14.66 2.89
CA LEU A 224 6.65 -15.36 1.78
C LEU A 224 7.64 -15.70 0.66
N GLU A 225 7.31 -16.73 -0.10
CA GLU A 225 7.93 -17.04 -1.38
C GLU A 225 6.86 -17.17 -2.46
N ALA A 226 7.19 -16.68 -3.64
CA ALA A 226 6.32 -16.68 -4.81
C ALA A 226 6.24 -18.08 -5.42
N LEU A 227 5.04 -18.44 -5.84
CA LEU A 227 4.72 -19.65 -6.58
C LEU A 227 4.12 -19.25 -7.93
N ALA A 228 4.74 -19.70 -9.01
CA ALA A 228 4.15 -19.58 -10.32
C ALA A 228 2.87 -20.42 -10.38
N ALA A 229 1.79 -19.80 -10.82
CA ALA A 229 0.50 -20.41 -11.05
C ALA A 229 -0.10 -19.87 -12.36
N GLU A 230 -1.21 -20.46 -12.77
CA GLU A 230 -1.99 -20.03 -13.92
C GLU A 230 -3.44 -19.88 -13.49
N GLU A 231 -4.12 -18.86 -14.01
CA GLU A 231 -5.54 -18.63 -13.83
C GLU A 231 -6.25 -18.65 -15.18
N GLU A 232 -7.43 -19.27 -15.22
CA GLU A 232 -8.26 -19.30 -16.42
C GLU A 232 -9.04 -17.99 -16.54
N VAL A 233 -8.74 -17.23 -17.60
CA VAL A 233 -9.38 -15.95 -17.92
C VAL A 233 -10.06 -16.08 -19.28
N GLY A 234 -11.35 -16.43 -19.25
CA GLY A 234 -12.14 -16.67 -20.45
C GLY A 234 -11.72 -17.97 -21.15
N LEU A 235 -10.98 -17.86 -22.26
CA LEU A 235 -10.45 -18.99 -23.02
C LEU A 235 -8.92 -19.11 -22.94
N TRP A 236 -8.28 -18.30 -22.09
CA TRP A 236 -6.83 -18.19 -21.98
C TRP A 236 -6.36 -18.52 -20.58
N LEU A 237 -5.13 -19.02 -20.48
CA LEU A 237 -4.42 -19.12 -19.20
C LEU A 237 -3.53 -17.89 -19.07
N GLU A 238 -3.70 -17.15 -17.99
CA GLU A 238 -2.85 -16.03 -17.64
C GLU A 238 -1.91 -16.40 -16.49
N PRO A 239 -0.62 -16.03 -16.58
CA PRO A 239 0.32 -16.27 -15.49
C PRO A 239 -0.09 -15.48 -14.25
N LYS A 240 -0.09 -16.14 -13.10
CA LYS A 240 -0.42 -15.56 -11.80
C LYS A 240 0.62 -15.95 -10.76
N THR A 241 0.79 -15.10 -9.76
CA THR A 241 1.66 -15.38 -8.63
C THR A 241 0.83 -15.68 -7.38
N LEU A 242 0.97 -16.90 -6.88
CA LEU A 242 0.49 -17.26 -5.55
C LEU A 242 1.63 -17.14 -4.54
N TRP A 243 1.30 -17.07 -3.26
CA TRP A 243 2.28 -16.89 -2.20
C TRP A 243 2.14 -17.97 -1.14
N ARG A 244 3.25 -18.53 -0.67
CA ARG A 244 3.24 -19.38 0.53
C ARG A 244 4.23 -18.88 1.56
N LEU A 245 4.01 -19.25 2.82
CA LEU A 245 5.01 -19.04 3.86
C LEU A 245 6.32 -19.73 3.47
N ARG A 246 7.44 -19.04 3.64
CA ARG A 246 8.78 -19.63 3.52
C ARG A 246 8.94 -20.80 4.50
N PRO A 247 9.81 -21.77 4.20
CA PRO A 247 10.05 -22.90 5.09
C PRO A 247 10.35 -22.47 6.53
N ARG A 248 9.73 -23.16 7.49
CA ARG A 248 9.85 -22.94 8.94
C ARG A 248 9.25 -21.64 9.50
N TRP A 249 8.64 -20.80 8.66
CA TRP A 249 7.73 -19.77 9.17
C TRP A 249 6.43 -20.40 9.63
N ALA A 250 5.79 -19.77 10.62
CA ALA A 250 4.53 -20.24 11.18
C ALA A 250 3.56 -19.08 11.39
N VAL A 251 2.27 -19.37 11.25
CA VAL A 251 1.19 -18.50 11.71
C VAL A 251 0.52 -19.21 12.87
N LEU A 252 0.47 -18.53 14.01
CA LEU A 252 -0.16 -19.04 15.22
C LEU A 252 -1.48 -18.32 15.47
N LEU A 253 -2.55 -19.07 15.71
CA LEU A 253 -3.80 -18.57 16.26
C LEU A 253 -3.81 -18.85 17.77
N ASN A 254 -3.78 -17.80 18.59
CA ASN A 254 -3.74 -17.89 20.05
C ASN A 254 -2.65 -18.88 20.56
N GLY A 255 -1.49 -18.88 19.91
CA GLY A 255 -0.34 -19.73 20.25
C GLY A 255 -0.34 -21.13 19.63
N ARG A 256 -1.39 -21.53 18.88
CA ARG A 256 -1.43 -22.81 18.15
C ARG A 256 -1.20 -22.61 16.66
N ASP A 257 -0.35 -23.42 16.06
CA ASP A 257 -0.08 -23.32 14.62
C ASP A 257 -1.33 -23.67 13.79
N VAL A 258 -1.69 -22.79 12.86
CA VAL A 258 -2.90 -22.93 12.03
C VAL A 258 -2.85 -24.15 11.12
N ARG A 259 -1.65 -24.69 10.82
CA ARG A 259 -1.49 -25.94 10.05
C ARG A 259 -2.00 -27.17 10.79
N TYR A 260 -2.09 -27.12 12.11
CA TYR A 260 -2.70 -28.19 12.93
C TYR A 260 -4.17 -27.92 13.25
N LEU A 261 -4.75 -26.88 12.64
CA LEU A 261 -6.18 -26.56 12.68
C LEU A 261 -6.80 -26.87 11.31
N GLU A 262 -7.60 -25.96 10.75
CA GLU A 262 -8.19 -26.05 9.41
C GLU A 262 -7.44 -25.14 8.41
N GLY A 263 -6.15 -24.87 8.66
CA GLY A 263 -5.33 -24.03 7.80
C GLY A 263 -5.90 -22.61 7.60
N LEU A 264 -5.97 -22.16 6.35
CA LEU A 264 -6.56 -20.86 5.98
C LEU A 264 -8.08 -20.82 6.20
N ALA A 265 -8.76 -21.97 6.18
CA ALA A 265 -10.20 -22.09 6.42
C ALA A 265 -10.57 -21.97 7.91
N THR A 266 -9.59 -22.01 8.81
CA THR A 266 -9.82 -21.90 10.25
C THR A 266 -10.65 -20.64 10.59
N PRO A 267 -11.84 -20.79 11.18
CA PRO A 267 -12.69 -19.66 11.53
C PRO A 267 -12.11 -18.88 12.70
N LEU A 268 -12.26 -17.56 12.65
CA LEU A 268 -11.81 -16.65 13.72
C LEU A 268 -12.96 -16.29 14.68
N ARG A 269 -12.60 -15.97 15.91
CA ARG A 269 -13.48 -15.50 16.98
C ARG A 269 -13.08 -14.10 17.44
N GLU A 270 -14.03 -13.41 18.06
CA GLU A 270 -13.81 -12.06 18.60
C GLU A 270 -12.63 -12.06 19.59
N GLY A 271 -11.69 -11.15 19.38
CA GLY A 271 -10.51 -10.98 20.23
C GLY A 271 -9.33 -11.92 19.92
N ASP A 272 -9.46 -12.82 18.93
CA ASP A 272 -8.37 -13.71 18.53
C ASP A 272 -7.11 -12.95 18.13
N LEU A 273 -5.96 -13.59 18.40
CA LEU A 273 -4.64 -13.09 18.06
C LEU A 273 -3.94 -14.03 17.08
N LEU A 274 -3.66 -13.50 15.89
CA LEU A 274 -2.77 -14.11 14.91
C LEU A 274 -1.34 -13.60 15.10
N THR A 275 -0.38 -14.53 15.12
CA THR A 275 1.04 -14.20 15.26
C THR A 275 1.83 -14.80 14.11
N LEU A 276 2.49 -13.96 13.32
CA LEU A 276 3.50 -14.38 12.36
C LEU A 276 4.83 -14.58 13.09
N LEU A 277 5.31 -15.83 13.08
CA LEU A 277 6.52 -16.23 13.77
C LEU A 277 7.59 -16.67 12.75
N PRO A 278 8.78 -16.05 12.75
CA PRO A 278 9.90 -16.52 11.95
C PRO A 278 10.44 -17.86 12.48
N PRO A 279 11.25 -18.59 11.69
CA PRO A 279 11.95 -19.76 12.19
C PRO A 279 12.70 -19.47 13.49
N GLY A 280 12.53 -20.34 14.48
CA GLY A 280 13.40 -20.38 15.66
C GLY A 280 14.85 -20.61 15.23
N ARG A 281 15.79 -20.03 15.99
CA ARG A 281 17.22 -20.36 15.84
C ARG A 281 17.48 -21.81 16.22
#